data_AF-A0A0N1PG94-F1
#
_entry.id   AF-A0A0N1PG94-F1
#
_cell.length_a   1.000
_cell.length_b   1.000
_cell.length_c   1.000
_cell.angle_alpha   90.00
_cell.angle_beta   90.00
_cell.angle_gamma   90.00
#
_symmetry.space_group_name_H-M   'P 1'
#
loop_
_entity.id
_entity.type
_entity.pdbx_description
1 polymer ?
#
loop_
_entity_poly.entity_id
_entity_poly.type
_entity_poly.pdbx_seq_one_letter_code
_entity_poly.pdbx_strand_id
1 'polypeptide(L)'
;RFTTLFRITSILSFAENVTEIFDYHSMPALSELDDFDICLKKPDAVYCIVDLELLEDDTPLYQFIKNFSSISYTNYKHTKLHRGVCGSQHCGLTVSHANVTPSTAIALRDCFNATIHQGYGLQVLVAH
;
A
#
# COMPACT_ATOMS: atom_id res chain seq x y z
N ARG A 1 57.03 -16.39 30.50
CA ARG A 1 56.22 -15.15 30.55
C ARG A 1 55.86 -14.81 29.11
N PHE A 2 54.62 -14.77 28.62
CA PHE A 2 53.27 -14.97 29.15
C PHE A 2 52.45 -15.58 28.00
N THR A 3 51.69 -16.64 28.27
CA THR A 3 50.80 -17.31 27.31
C THR A 3 49.46 -16.59 27.33
N THR A 4 49.07 -15.89 26.27
CA THR A 4 47.76 -15.21 26.21
C THR A 4 46.72 -16.16 25.64
N LEU A 5 45.92 -16.74 26.55
CA LEU A 5 44.73 -17.52 26.26
C LEU A 5 43.63 -16.59 25.72
N PHE A 6 43.32 -16.63 24.42
CA PHE A 6 42.11 -16.00 23.90
C PHE A 6 40.91 -16.89 24.26
N ARG A 7 40.18 -16.50 25.33
CA ARG A 7 38.85 -17.06 25.60
C ARG A 7 37.87 -16.45 24.60
N ILE A 8 37.48 -17.24 23.60
CA ILE A 8 36.30 -16.95 22.79
C ILE A 8 35.09 -17.31 23.66
N THR A 9 34.61 -16.35 24.46
CA THR A 9 33.28 -16.43 25.06
C THR A 9 32.27 -16.30 23.92
N SER A 10 31.56 -17.39 23.66
CA SER A 10 30.45 -17.46 22.71
C SER A 10 29.51 -16.27 22.91
N ILE A 11 29.48 -15.37 21.93
CA ILE A 11 28.43 -14.36 21.85
C ILE A 11 27.17 -15.13 21.48
N LEU A 12 26.35 -15.49 22.48
CA LEU A 12 24.96 -15.84 22.23
C LEU A 12 24.31 -14.58 21.65
N SER A 13 24.20 -14.55 20.31
CA SER A 13 23.33 -13.61 19.63
C SER A 13 21.91 -14.01 19.97
N PHE A 14 21.34 -13.40 21.01
CA PHE A 14 19.89 -13.37 21.17
C PHE A 14 19.37 -12.53 20.01
N ALA A 15 18.87 -13.20 18.96
CA ALA A 15 17.95 -12.55 18.06
C ALA A 15 16.72 -12.19 18.91
N GLU A 16 16.59 -10.93 19.30
CA GLU A 16 15.34 -10.43 19.84
C GLU A 16 14.28 -10.68 18.77
N ASN A 17 13.32 -11.55 19.08
CA ASN A 17 12.14 -11.76 18.26
C ASN A 17 11.32 -10.47 18.37
N VAL A 18 11.59 -9.51 17.50
CA VAL A 18 10.79 -8.28 17.39
C VAL A 18 9.43 -8.71 16.87
N THR A 19 8.47 -8.90 17.78
CA THR A 19 7.06 -8.93 17.41
C THR A 19 6.70 -7.54 16.91
N GLU A 20 6.58 -7.37 15.60
CA GLU A 20 5.99 -6.16 15.03
C GLU A 20 4.59 -5.97 15.63
N ILE A 21 4.39 -4.82 16.27
CA ILE A 21 3.11 -4.44 16.87
C ILE A 21 2.37 -3.61 15.81
N PHE A 22 1.38 -4.21 15.15
CA PHE A 22 0.47 -3.49 14.26
C PHE A 22 -0.73 -2.95 15.02
N ASP A 23 -1.16 -1.77 14.61
CA ASP A 23 -2.38 -1.12 15.06
C ASP A 23 -3.20 -0.61 13.86
N TYR A 24 -4.30 0.09 14.15
CA TYR A 24 -5.15 0.64 13.11
C TYR A 24 -4.40 1.57 12.12
N HIS A 25 -3.43 2.35 12.62
CA HIS A 25 -2.68 3.31 11.83
C HIS A 25 -1.54 2.69 11.02
N SER A 26 -1.25 1.42 11.26
CA SER A 26 -0.32 0.64 10.45
C SER A 26 -0.90 0.27 9.08
N MET A 27 -2.23 0.31 8.93
CA MET A 27 -2.91 -0.03 7.66
C MET A 27 -2.95 1.16 6.70
N PRO A 28 -3.00 0.92 5.37
CA PRO A 28 -3.34 1.97 4.43
C PRO A 28 -4.67 2.64 4.74
N ALA A 29 -4.75 3.94 4.50
CA ALA A 29 -6.00 4.69 4.62
C ALA A 29 -7.09 4.02 3.76
N LEU A 30 -8.28 3.83 4.32
CA LEU A 30 -9.39 3.19 3.60
C LEU A 30 -9.77 3.99 2.36
N SER A 31 -9.81 5.32 2.49
CA SER A 31 -10.16 6.26 1.44
C SER A 31 -9.18 7.41 1.43
N GLU A 32 -8.59 7.71 0.27
CA GLU A 32 -7.67 8.83 0.08
C GLU A 32 -7.89 9.41 -1.32
N LEU A 33 -8.21 10.70 -1.38
CA LEU A 33 -8.58 11.37 -2.62
C LEU A 33 -7.75 12.64 -2.77
N ASP A 34 -7.13 12.81 -3.94
CA ASP A 34 -6.63 14.10 -4.37
C ASP A 34 -7.77 15.11 -4.46
N ASP A 35 -7.44 16.39 -4.30
CA ASP A 35 -8.43 17.46 -4.45
C ASP A 35 -8.88 17.55 -5.92
N PHE A 36 -10.12 17.14 -6.17
CA PHE A 36 -10.75 17.10 -7.48
C PHE A 36 -10.81 18.48 -8.15
N ASP A 37 -11.25 19.50 -7.40
CA ASP A 37 -11.43 20.85 -7.92
C ASP A 37 -10.08 21.47 -8.27
N ILE A 38 -9.04 21.22 -7.46
CA ILE A 38 -7.67 21.64 -7.76
C ILE A 38 -7.13 20.90 -8.99
N CYS A 39 -7.38 19.61 -9.13
CA CYS A 39 -6.94 18.84 -10.28
C CYS A 39 -7.51 19.41 -11.59
N LEU A 40 -8.82 19.64 -11.65
CA LEU A 40 -9.53 20.06 -12.87
C LEU A 40 -9.40 21.54 -13.21
N LYS A 41 -8.72 22.35 -12.38
CA LYS A 41 -8.29 23.70 -12.78
C LYS A 41 -7.34 23.68 -13.97
N LYS A 42 -6.60 22.58 -14.15
CA LYS A 42 -5.69 22.41 -15.29
C LYS A 42 -6.49 21.91 -16.51
N PRO A 43 -6.39 22.58 -17.67
CA PRO A 43 -6.98 22.04 -18.89
C PRO A 43 -6.37 20.66 -19.18
N ASP A 44 -7.17 19.78 -19.78
CA ASP A 44 -6.76 18.42 -20.17
C ASP A 44 -6.35 17.51 -19.00
N ALA A 45 -6.61 17.92 -17.75
CA ALA A 45 -6.41 17.08 -16.59
C ALA A 45 -7.40 15.91 -16.57
N VAL A 46 -6.88 14.75 -16.20
CA VAL A 46 -7.69 13.54 -15.96
C VAL A 46 -7.66 13.23 -14.48
N TYR A 47 -8.86 13.12 -13.90
CA TYR A 47 -9.08 12.65 -12.55
C TYR A 47 -9.78 11.29 -12.59
N CYS A 48 -9.30 10.35 -11.79
CA CYS A 48 -9.86 9.00 -11.71
C CYS A 48 -10.24 8.67 -10.28
N ILE A 49 -11.38 7.99 -10.12
CA ILE A 49 -11.75 7.30 -8.88
C ILE A 49 -11.58 5.81 -9.15
N VAL A 50 -10.88 5.13 -8.26
CA VAL A 50 -10.57 3.71 -8.41
C VAL A 50 -10.73 2.99 -7.08
N ASP A 51 -11.37 1.83 -7.14
CA ASP A 51 -11.37 0.86 -6.07
C ASP A 51 -10.22 -0.12 -6.30
N LEU A 52 -9.45 -0.36 -5.26
CA LEU A 52 -8.32 -1.27 -5.25
C LEU A 52 -8.60 -2.41 -4.28
N GLU A 53 -8.10 -3.60 -4.59
CA GLU A 53 -8.09 -4.72 -3.67
C GLU A 53 -6.64 -5.10 -3.35
N LEU A 54 -6.35 -5.29 -2.06
CA LEU A 54 -5.06 -5.81 -1.62
C LEU A 54 -4.93 -7.26 -2.06
N LEU A 55 -3.81 -7.59 -2.72
CA LEU A 55 -3.47 -8.97 -3.06
C LEU A 55 -3.20 -9.76 -1.77
N GLU A 56 -3.67 -11.00 -1.73
CA GLU A 56 -3.36 -11.87 -0.60
C GLU A 56 -1.87 -12.21 -0.58
N ASP A 57 -1.24 -12.03 0.58
CA ASP A 57 0.14 -12.45 0.82
C ASP A 57 0.36 -12.92 2.27
N ASP A 58 1.55 -13.45 2.54
CA ASP A 58 1.94 -13.96 3.86
C ASP A 58 2.66 -12.90 4.72
N THR A 59 2.63 -11.62 4.34
CA THR A 59 3.25 -10.57 5.13
C THR A 59 2.51 -10.38 6.45
N PRO A 60 3.23 -10.10 7.55
CA PRO A 60 2.60 -9.86 8.85
C PRO A 60 1.52 -8.76 8.82
N LEU A 61 1.75 -7.69 8.04
CA LEU A 61 0.81 -6.59 7.88
C LEU A 61 -0.46 -7.01 7.13
N TYR A 62 -0.35 -7.76 6.03
CA TYR A 62 -1.54 -8.24 5.31
C TYR A 62 -2.40 -9.14 6.19
N GLN A 63 -1.77 -10.06 6.94
CA GLN A 63 -2.47 -10.96 7.85
C GLN A 63 -3.18 -10.18 8.97
N PHE A 64 -2.54 -9.12 9.48
CA PHE A 64 -3.19 -8.19 10.41
C PHE A 64 -4.42 -7.52 9.77
N ILE A 65 -4.29 -6.95 8.57
CA ILE A 65 -5.40 -6.29 7.85
C ILE A 65 -6.56 -7.26 7.59
N LYS A 66 -6.26 -8.49 7.16
CA LYS A 66 -7.25 -9.55 6.88
C LYS A 66 -8.00 -9.93 8.16
N ASN A 67 -7.29 -10.13 9.26
CA ASN A 67 -7.90 -10.46 10.55
C ASN A 67 -8.74 -9.30 11.09
N PHE A 68 -8.22 -8.07 11.02
CA PHE A 68 -8.95 -6.87 11.42
C PHE A 68 -10.24 -6.71 10.59
N SER A 69 -10.16 -6.89 9.28
CA SER A 69 -11.30 -6.78 8.34
C SER A 69 -12.31 -7.92 8.45
N SER A 70 -11.98 -9.03 9.11
CA SER A 70 -12.89 -10.18 9.26
C SER A 70 -14.07 -9.90 10.19
N ILE A 71 -13.92 -8.93 11.10
CA ILE A 71 -14.95 -8.49 12.05
C ILE A 71 -15.86 -7.43 11.38
N SER A 72 -16.59 -7.84 10.36
CA SER A 72 -17.30 -6.95 9.43
C SER A 72 -18.43 -6.09 10.06
N TYR A 73 -18.89 -6.41 11.27
CA TYR A 73 -19.94 -5.66 11.94
C TYR A 73 -19.43 -4.42 12.69
N THR A 74 -18.12 -4.35 13.00
CA THR A 74 -17.49 -3.18 13.64
C THR A 74 -16.39 -2.56 12.79
N ASN A 75 -15.77 -3.33 11.89
CA ASN A 75 -14.59 -2.92 11.17
C ASN A 75 -14.89 -2.79 9.67
N TYR A 76 -14.36 -1.72 9.07
CA TYR A 76 -14.35 -1.59 7.61
C TYR A 76 -13.45 -2.66 6.98
N LYS A 77 -13.76 -3.03 5.73
CA LYS A 77 -12.97 -3.99 4.96
C LYS A 77 -11.72 -3.31 4.39
N HIS A 78 -10.66 -3.23 5.18
CA HIS A 78 -9.38 -2.61 4.80
C HIS A 78 -8.60 -3.39 3.73
N THR A 79 -9.05 -4.57 3.30
CA THR A 79 -8.54 -5.22 2.08
C THR A 79 -9.05 -4.55 0.80
N LYS A 80 -10.01 -3.63 0.89
CA LYS A 80 -10.49 -2.82 -0.22
C LYS A 80 -10.20 -1.35 0.06
N LEU A 81 -9.54 -0.68 -0.87
CA LEU A 81 -9.13 0.71 -0.74
C LEU A 81 -9.82 1.55 -1.80
N HIS A 82 -10.27 2.74 -1.41
CA HIS A 82 -10.87 3.71 -2.32
C HIS A 82 -9.87 4.83 -2.58
N ARG A 83 -9.61 5.14 -3.85
CA ARG A 83 -8.64 6.18 -4.23
C ARG A 83 -9.21 7.15 -5.25
N GLY A 84 -8.97 8.43 -5.01
CA GLY A 84 -9.17 9.49 -5.99
C GLY A 84 -7.82 10.06 -6.38
N VAL A 85 -7.51 10.12 -7.67
CA VAL A 85 -6.20 10.61 -8.12
C VAL A 85 -6.33 11.58 -9.28
N CYS A 86 -5.58 12.66 -9.20
CA CYS A 86 -5.26 13.50 -10.33
C CYS A 86 -4.25 12.77 -11.21
N GLY A 87 -4.73 11.80 -11.99
CA GLY A 87 -3.89 10.88 -12.76
C GLY A 87 -2.95 11.57 -13.74
N SER A 88 -3.32 12.75 -14.24
CA SER A 88 -2.44 13.59 -15.06
C SER A 88 -1.18 14.10 -14.36
N GLN A 89 -1.21 14.21 -13.03
CA GLN A 89 -0.08 14.68 -12.22
C GLN A 89 0.70 13.53 -11.59
N HIS A 90 -0.01 12.48 -11.14
CA HIS A 90 0.59 11.45 -10.30
C HIS A 90 0.77 10.09 -10.97
N CYS A 91 0.00 9.79 -12.02
CA CYS A 91 0.00 8.47 -12.67
C CYS A 91 0.31 8.52 -14.18
N GLY A 92 0.79 9.65 -14.70
CA GLY A 92 1.14 9.81 -16.11
C GLY A 92 -0.05 9.67 -17.07
N LEU A 93 -1.28 9.85 -16.58
CA LEU A 93 -2.47 9.77 -17.41
C LEU A 93 -2.61 11.01 -18.30
N THR A 94 -3.22 10.82 -19.45
CA THR A 94 -3.50 11.87 -20.43
C THR A 94 -4.98 11.82 -20.80
N VAL A 95 -5.48 12.82 -21.53
CA VAL A 95 -6.89 12.89 -21.98
C VAL A 95 -7.41 11.63 -22.67
N SER A 96 -6.55 10.82 -23.30
CA SER A 96 -6.97 9.55 -23.89
C SER A 96 -7.49 8.55 -22.85
N HIS A 97 -7.06 8.70 -21.60
CA HIS A 97 -7.45 7.85 -20.47
C HIS A 97 -8.76 8.29 -19.82
N ALA A 98 -9.33 9.45 -20.21
CA ALA A 98 -10.63 9.90 -19.72
C ALA A 98 -11.77 8.96 -20.14
N ASN A 99 -11.62 8.33 -21.31
CA ASN A 99 -12.43 7.17 -21.68
C ASN A 99 -11.78 5.93 -21.06
N VAL A 100 -12.37 5.42 -19.98
CA VAL A 100 -11.81 4.28 -19.24
C VAL A 100 -11.66 3.07 -20.17
N THR A 101 -10.41 2.62 -20.33
CA THR A 101 -10.02 1.48 -21.16
C THR A 101 -9.18 0.52 -20.32
N PRO A 102 -8.93 -0.72 -20.80
CA PRO A 102 -8.02 -1.64 -20.11
C PRO A 102 -6.62 -1.04 -19.86
N SER A 103 -6.10 -0.18 -20.74
CA SER A 103 -4.83 0.52 -20.52
C SER A 103 -4.91 1.54 -19.39
N THR A 104 -6.05 2.20 -19.19
CA THR A 104 -6.28 3.08 -18.02
C THR A 104 -6.20 2.28 -16.72
N ALA A 105 -6.84 1.11 -16.67
CA ALA A 105 -6.82 0.24 -15.49
C ALA A 105 -5.39 -0.26 -15.18
N ILE A 106 -4.61 -0.63 -16.20
CA ILE A 106 -3.20 -1.04 -16.05
C ILE A 106 -2.37 0.12 -15.49
N ALA A 107 -2.48 1.31 -16.07
CA ALA A 107 -1.72 2.48 -15.61
C ALA A 107 -2.05 2.84 -14.16
N LEU A 108 -3.34 2.82 -13.79
CA LEU A 108 -3.77 3.07 -12.41
C LEU A 108 -3.27 1.98 -11.45
N ARG A 109 -3.40 0.70 -11.83
CA ARG A 109 -2.86 -0.42 -11.05
C ARG A 109 -1.38 -0.22 -10.77
N ASP A 110 -0.58 0.02 -11.81
CA ASP A 110 0.87 0.11 -11.68
C ASP A 110 1.27 1.32 -10.82
N CYS A 111 0.59 2.46 -10.99
CA CYS A 111 0.77 3.66 -10.19
C CYS A 111 0.52 3.40 -8.69
N PHE A 112 -0.64 2.85 -8.34
CA PHE A 112 -1.00 2.60 -6.95
C PHE A 112 -0.26 1.41 -6.34
N ASN A 113 0.08 0.39 -7.13
CA ASN A 113 0.88 -0.71 -6.65
C ASN A 113 2.27 -0.23 -6.25
N ALA A 114 2.89 0.67 -7.02
CA ALA A 114 4.18 1.24 -6.65
C ALA A 114 4.11 2.01 -5.31
N THR A 115 3.11 2.88 -5.13
CA THR A 115 3.00 3.71 -3.92
C THR A 115 2.63 2.91 -2.68
N ILE A 116 1.65 1.99 -2.78
CA ILE A 116 1.24 1.12 -1.68
C ILE A 116 2.36 0.14 -1.32
N HIS A 117 3.04 -0.43 -2.30
CA HIS A 117 4.18 -1.31 -2.04
C HIS A 117 5.34 -0.58 -1.38
N GLN A 118 5.64 0.65 -1.81
CA GLN A 118 6.68 1.45 -1.18
C GLN A 118 6.34 1.83 0.28
N GLY A 119 5.08 2.17 0.57
CA GLY A 119 4.66 2.59 1.90
C GLY A 119 4.44 1.45 2.89
N TYR A 120 3.96 0.30 2.41
CA TYR A 120 3.43 -0.78 3.25
C TYR A 120 3.98 -2.17 2.92
N GLY A 121 4.74 -2.33 1.83
CA GLY A 121 5.16 -3.64 1.34
C GLY A 121 4.02 -4.50 0.78
N LEU A 122 2.83 -3.92 0.59
CA LEU A 122 1.63 -4.60 0.10
C LEU A 122 1.47 -4.42 -1.41
N GLN A 123 0.80 -5.36 -2.07
CA GLN A 123 0.47 -5.26 -3.49
C GLN A 123 -1.03 -5.08 -3.70
N VAL A 124 -1.41 -4.47 -4.83
CA VAL A 124 -2.82 -4.17 -5.14
C VAL A 124 -3.18 -4.51 -6.58
N LEU A 125 -4.47 -4.74 -6.80
CA LEU A 125 -5.11 -4.81 -8.10
C LEU A 125 -6.28 -3.81 -8.18
N VAL A 126 -6.64 -3.39 -9.38
CA VAL A 126 -7.86 -2.60 -9.61
C VAL A 126 -9.06 -3.54 -9.53
N ALA A 127 -10.03 -3.20 -8.67
CA ALA A 127 -11.25 -3.98 -8.52
C ALA A 127 -12.15 -3.85 -9.75
N HIS A 128 -12.89 -4.92 -10.06
CA HIS A 128 -13.86 -4.99 -11.16
C HIS A 128 -15.30 -4.76 -10.68
#